data_AF-A0AAD8M810-F1
#
_entry.id   AF-A0AAD8M810-F1
#
_cell.length_a   1.000
_cell.length_b   1.000
_cell.length_c   1.000
_cell.angle_alpha   90.00
_cell.angle_beta   90.00
_cell.angle_gamma   90.00
#
_symmetry.space_group_name_H-M   'P 1'
#
loop_
_entity.id
_entity.type
_entity.pdbx_description
1 polymer ?
#
loop_
_entity_poly.entity_id
_entity_poly.type
_entity_poly.pdbx_seq_one_letter_code
_entity_poly.pdbx_strand_id
1 'polypeptide(L)'
;MELNSSTGQIKKWRLKHFDKNGWTGPDLQNLYDKRMDIRNTYSPEEMSDKEIMEAVLGRHSVYLQGWGRSSGTTNNKTDGTTTKSNQLSYQELVQRVNEANSRLDQVVNVLCQNSLMAQPKSSPTNKDLDANLDDLE
;
A
#
# COMPACT_ATOMS: atom_id res chain seq x y z
N MET A 1 11.46 -23.55 17.01
CA MET A 1 11.50 -23.51 15.53
C MET A 1 10.71 -22.30 15.09
N GLU A 2 11.39 -21.25 14.65
CA GLU A 2 10.73 -20.12 14.00
C GLU A 2 10.22 -20.60 12.64
N LEU A 3 8.91 -20.52 12.43
CA LEU A 3 8.32 -20.67 11.11
C LEU A 3 8.75 -19.44 10.30
N ASN A 4 9.75 -19.63 9.45
CA ASN A 4 10.17 -18.69 8.43
C ASN A 4 8.89 -18.07 7.81
N SER A 5 8.78 -16.74 7.76
CA SER A 5 7.60 -16.01 7.24
C SER A 5 7.14 -16.39 5.81
N SER A 6 7.88 -17.29 5.15
CA SER A 6 7.63 -17.85 3.81
C SER A 6 6.61 -19.00 3.78
N THR A 7 6.44 -19.77 4.87
CA THR A 7 5.60 -20.97 4.89
C THR A 7 4.42 -20.80 5.84
N GLY A 8 3.19 -20.79 5.30
CA GLY A 8 1.95 -20.60 6.06
C GLY A 8 0.99 -19.57 5.46
N GLN A 9 1.34 -18.92 4.35
CA GLN A 9 0.51 -17.90 3.71
C GLN A 9 -0.70 -18.54 3.02
N ILE A 10 -0.53 -19.72 2.41
CA ILE A 10 -1.64 -20.50 1.85
C ILE A 10 -2.64 -20.88 2.95
N LYS A 11 -2.15 -21.29 4.13
CA LYS A 11 -2.97 -21.66 5.28
C LYS A 11 -3.71 -20.46 5.88
N LYS A 12 -3.04 -19.30 6.01
CA LYS A 12 -3.68 -18.03 6.45
C LYS A 12 -4.79 -17.62 5.49
N TRP A 13 -4.54 -17.74 4.18
CA TRP A 13 -5.57 -17.45 3.19
C TRP A 13 -6.77 -18.40 3.34
N ARG A 14 -6.53 -19.70 3.48
CA ARG A 14 -7.62 -20.66 3.73
C ARG A 14 -8.45 -20.27 4.95
N LEU A 15 -7.81 -19.93 6.06
CA LEU A 15 -8.52 -19.57 7.29
C LEU A 15 -9.42 -18.32 7.12
N LYS A 16 -9.04 -17.40 6.24
CA LYS A 16 -9.84 -16.22 5.91
C LYS A 16 -11.05 -16.53 5.01
N HIS A 17 -10.94 -17.58 4.19
CA HIS A 17 -11.87 -17.88 3.10
C HIS A 17 -12.69 -19.16 3.30
N PHE A 18 -12.42 -19.89 4.37
CA PHE A 18 -13.12 -21.11 4.77
C PHE A 18 -13.70 -20.93 6.17
N ASP A 19 -15.02 -20.97 6.27
CA ASP A 19 -15.76 -20.89 7.52
C ASP A 19 -16.46 -22.22 7.83
N LYS A 20 -17.35 -22.19 8.83
CA LYS A 20 -18.15 -23.35 9.28
C LYS A 20 -19.18 -23.82 8.24
N ASN A 21 -19.53 -22.97 7.27
CA ASN A 21 -20.44 -23.27 6.17
C ASN A 21 -19.68 -23.65 4.88
N GLY A 22 -18.35 -23.66 4.90
CA GLY A 22 -17.50 -24.01 3.77
C GLY A 22 -16.77 -22.79 3.20
N TRP A 23 -16.64 -22.74 1.87
CA TRP A 23 -15.96 -21.63 1.21
C TRP A 23 -16.85 -20.40 1.09
N THR A 24 -16.30 -19.22 1.37
CA THR A 24 -17.05 -17.95 1.33
C THR A 24 -17.40 -17.46 -0.08
N GLY A 25 -16.97 -18.18 -1.11
CA GLY A 25 -17.18 -17.83 -2.50
C GLY A 25 -16.99 -19.04 -3.42
N PRO A 26 -17.64 -19.03 -4.60
CA PRO A 26 -17.75 -20.20 -5.47
C PRO A 26 -16.40 -20.69 -6.01
N ASP A 27 -15.46 -19.78 -6.28
CA ASP A 27 -14.18 -20.13 -6.91
C ASP A 27 -13.04 -20.39 -5.90
N LEU A 28 -13.29 -20.20 -4.61
CA LEU A 28 -12.23 -20.23 -3.59
C LEU A 28 -11.69 -21.65 -3.34
N GLN A 29 -12.55 -22.66 -3.44
CA GLN A 29 -12.19 -24.08 -3.42
C GLN A 29 -11.18 -24.37 -4.55
N ASN A 30 -11.55 -24.06 -5.78
CA ASN A 30 -10.72 -24.31 -6.96
C ASN A 30 -9.36 -23.58 -6.88
N LEU A 31 -9.36 -22.33 -6.40
CA LEU A 31 -8.13 -21.56 -6.20
C LEU A 31 -7.24 -22.16 -5.12
N TYR A 32 -7.82 -22.74 -4.06
CA TYR A 32 -7.06 -23.40 -3.03
C TYR A 32 -6.47 -24.72 -3.51
N ASP A 33 -7.26 -25.54 -4.21
CA ASP A 33 -6.83 -26.82 -4.74
C ASP A 33 -5.68 -26.63 -5.73
N LYS A 34 -5.79 -25.65 -6.64
CA LYS A 34 -4.70 -25.28 -7.56
C LYS A 34 -3.40 -24.87 -6.84
N ARG A 35 -3.48 -24.21 -5.67
CA ARG A 35 -2.28 -23.87 -4.88
C ARG A 35 -1.69 -25.10 -4.22
N MET A 36 -2.54 -26.02 -3.77
CA MET A 36 -2.08 -27.27 -3.19
C MET A 36 -1.43 -28.18 -4.22
N ASP A 37 -1.92 -28.20 -5.46
CA ASP A 37 -1.27 -28.92 -6.57
C ASP A 37 0.16 -28.40 -6.81
N ILE A 38 0.33 -27.08 -6.85
CA ILE A 38 1.65 -26.46 -6.99
C ILE A 38 2.52 -26.76 -5.77
N ARG A 39 1.96 -26.68 -4.55
CA ARG A 39 2.70 -26.96 -3.31
C ARG A 39 3.11 -28.43 -3.16
N ASN A 40 2.34 -29.35 -3.72
CA ASN A 40 2.68 -30.76 -3.76
C ASN A 40 3.75 -31.05 -4.83
N THR A 41 3.90 -30.17 -5.82
CA THR A 41 4.90 -30.28 -6.88
C THR A 41 6.24 -29.69 -6.47
N TYR A 42 6.24 -28.55 -5.76
CA TYR A 42 7.45 -27.80 -5.41
C TYR A 42 7.66 -27.75 -3.90
N SER A 43 8.90 -28.00 -3.47
CA SER A 43 9.29 -27.87 -2.07
C SER A 43 9.24 -26.41 -1.60
N PRO A 44 9.15 -26.17 -0.27
CA PRO A 44 9.20 -24.83 0.30
C PRO A 44 10.46 -24.02 -0.02
N GLU A 45 11.55 -24.71 -0.37
CA GLU A 45 12.85 -24.12 -0.69
C GLU A 45 12.92 -23.70 -2.17
N GLU A 46 12.21 -24.41 -3.06
CA GLU A 46 12.14 -24.09 -4.49
C GLU A 46 11.11 -23.01 -4.80
N MET A 47 9.96 -23.05 -4.13
CA MET A 47 8.89 -22.07 -4.35
C MET A 47 8.21 -21.71 -3.03
N SER A 48 8.26 -20.42 -2.70
CA SER A 48 7.59 -19.88 -1.52
C SER A 48 6.06 -19.91 -1.67
N ASP A 49 5.33 -19.99 -0.56
CA ASP A 49 3.86 -19.89 -0.59
C ASP A 49 3.42 -18.62 -1.31
N LYS A 50 4.19 -17.55 -1.16
CA LYS A 50 3.94 -16.26 -1.80
C LYS A 50 3.96 -16.37 -3.33
N GLU A 51 4.99 -17.00 -3.89
CA GLU A 51 5.12 -17.18 -5.33
C GLU A 51 4.01 -18.06 -5.90
N ILE A 52 3.63 -19.11 -5.17
CA ILE A 52 2.47 -19.95 -5.51
C ILE A 52 1.20 -19.11 -5.55
N MET A 53 1.03 -18.22 -4.57
CA MET A 53 -0.14 -17.36 -4.48
C MET A 53 -0.16 -16.27 -5.55
N GLU A 54 1.00 -15.70 -5.91
CA GLU A 54 1.14 -14.78 -7.03
C GLU A 54 0.82 -15.46 -8.37
N ALA A 55 1.21 -16.73 -8.54
CA ALA A 55 0.90 -17.51 -9.74
C ALA A 55 -0.59 -17.83 -9.88
N VAL A 56 -1.30 -18.04 -8.76
CA VAL A 56 -2.73 -18.42 -8.78
C VAL A 56 -3.67 -17.21 -8.73
N LEU A 57 -3.40 -16.22 -7.88
CA LEU A 57 -4.26 -15.03 -7.71
C LEU A 57 -3.79 -13.81 -8.50
N GLY A 58 -2.57 -13.82 -9.00
CA GLY A 58 -1.91 -12.65 -9.56
C GLY A 58 -1.23 -11.78 -8.50
N ARG A 59 -0.19 -11.06 -8.93
CA ARG A 59 0.64 -10.18 -8.07
C ARG A 59 -0.16 -9.11 -7.35
N HIS A 60 -1.10 -8.47 -8.04
CA HIS A 60 -1.90 -7.38 -7.47
C HIS A 60 -2.78 -7.84 -6.31
N SER A 61 -3.41 -9.01 -6.44
CA SER A 61 -4.26 -9.60 -5.40
C SER A 61 -3.46 -9.91 -4.13
N VAL A 62 -2.24 -10.41 -4.30
CA VAL A 62 -1.32 -10.69 -3.20
C VAL A 62 -0.89 -9.42 -2.47
N TYR A 63 -0.62 -8.33 -3.21
CA TYR A 63 -0.27 -7.04 -2.60
C TYR A 63 -1.41 -6.40 -1.83
N LEU A 64 -2.64 -6.47 -2.36
CA LEU A 64 -3.83 -5.96 -1.65
C LEU A 64 -4.10 -6.72 -0.34
N GLN A 65 -3.61 -7.96 -0.21
CA GLN A 65 -3.65 -8.71 1.03
C GLN A 65 -2.53 -8.35 2.02
N GLY A 66 -1.70 -7.34 1.71
CA GLY A 66 -0.65 -6.84 2.58
C GLY A 66 0.62 -7.69 2.56
N TRP A 67 0.79 -8.54 1.55
CA TRP A 67 2.03 -9.31 1.40
C TRP A 67 3.04 -8.45 0.63
N GLY A 68 4.27 -8.39 1.15
CA GLY A 68 5.33 -7.51 0.61
C GLY A 68 5.59 -7.77 -0.88
N ARG A 69 6.21 -6.83 -1.60
CA ARG A 69 6.51 -7.01 -3.02
C ARG A 69 7.56 -8.09 -3.22
N SER A 70 7.41 -8.95 -4.23
CA SER A 70 8.47 -9.88 -4.61
C SER A 70 9.53 -9.09 -5.38
N SER A 71 10.81 -9.30 -5.07
CA SER A 71 11.93 -8.61 -5.72
C SER A 71 12.13 -9.02 -7.18
N GLY A 72 11.32 -9.96 -7.69
CA GLY A 72 11.35 -10.41 -9.07
C GLY A 72 10.92 -9.31 -10.02
N THR A 73 11.86 -8.89 -10.87
CA THR A 73 11.73 -7.92 -11.96
C THR A 73 10.32 -7.86 -12.52
N THR A 74 9.76 -6.66 -12.52
CA THR A 74 8.57 -6.29 -13.28
C THR A 74 8.85 -6.47 -14.77
N ASN A 75 8.79 -7.70 -15.25
CA ASN A 75 8.61 -7.99 -16.67
C ASN A 75 7.14 -7.69 -16.98
N ASN A 76 6.80 -6.41 -16.96
CA ASN A 76 5.69 -5.90 -17.75
C ASN A 76 6.13 -6.08 -19.20
N LYS A 77 5.93 -7.28 -19.76
CA LYS A 77 5.90 -7.44 -21.20
C LYS A 77 4.57 -6.82 -21.66
N THR A 78 4.54 -5.49 -21.67
CA THR A 78 3.57 -4.72 -22.43
C THR A 78 3.97 -4.89 -23.89
N ASP A 79 3.38 -5.87 -24.55
CA ASP A 79 3.32 -5.88 -26.00
C ASP A 79 2.70 -4.55 -26.45
N GLY A 80 3.45 -3.83 -27.28
CA GLY A 80 2.97 -2.79 -28.20
C GLY A 80 2.02 -1.73 -27.64
N THR A 81 2.57 -0.61 -27.21
CA THR A 81 2.39 0.67 -27.91
C THR A 81 3.15 1.76 -27.15
N THR A 82 3.84 2.59 -27.91
CA THR A 82 4.58 3.78 -27.49
C THR A 82 3.64 4.83 -26.88
N THR A 83 3.06 4.56 -25.72
CA THR A 83 2.45 5.59 -24.89
C THR A 83 3.60 6.23 -24.12
N LYS A 84 3.96 7.46 -24.52
CA LYS A 84 4.79 8.34 -23.69
C LYS A 84 4.24 8.24 -22.28
N SER A 85 5.06 7.72 -21.38
CA SER A 85 4.75 7.66 -19.97
C SER A 85 4.44 9.08 -19.51
N ASN A 86 3.16 9.38 -19.28
CA ASN A 86 2.72 10.61 -18.61
C ASN A 86 3.01 10.55 -17.10
N GLN A 87 3.92 9.65 -16.68
CA GLN A 87 4.28 9.47 -15.29
C GLN A 87 5.15 10.64 -14.89
N LEU A 88 4.55 11.54 -14.13
CA LEU A 88 5.24 12.65 -13.52
C LEU A 88 6.31 12.12 -12.57
N SER A 89 7.47 12.74 -12.60
CA SER A 89 8.51 12.58 -11.60
C SER A 89 7.96 12.91 -10.21
N TYR A 90 8.52 12.29 -9.18
CA TYR A 90 8.20 12.63 -7.79
C TYR A 90 8.34 14.13 -7.52
N GLN A 91 9.37 14.78 -8.10
CA GLN A 91 9.55 16.23 -7.96
C GLN A 91 8.41 17.02 -8.61
N GLU A 92 7.93 16.59 -9.78
CA GLU A 92 6.82 17.26 -10.47
C GLU A 92 5.49 17.07 -9.71
N LEU A 93 5.31 15.92 -9.05
CA LEU A 93 4.17 15.69 -8.16
C LEU A 93 4.20 16.61 -6.95
N VAL A 94 5.35 16.72 -6.28
CA VAL A 94 5.54 17.64 -5.14
C VAL A 94 5.27 19.08 -5.58
N GLN A 95 5.79 19.48 -6.75
CA GLN A 95 5.55 20.81 -7.30
C GLN A 95 4.06 21.08 -7.54
N ARG A 96 3.33 20.13 -8.13
CA ARG A 96 1.88 20.29 -8.36
C ARG A 96 1.08 20.36 -7.07
N VAL A 97 1.44 19.60 -6.05
CA VAL A 97 0.77 19.66 -4.75
C VAL A 97 0.99 21.03 -4.11
N ASN A 98 2.21 21.55 -4.15
CA ASN A 98 2.51 22.88 -3.63
C ASN A 98 1.77 23.99 -4.39
N GLU A 99 1.66 23.87 -5.71
CA GLU A 99 0.89 24.80 -6.54
C GLU A 99 -0.61 24.74 -6.23
N ALA A 100 -1.17 23.54 -6.04
CA ALA A 100 -2.57 23.37 -5.68
C ALA A 100 -2.87 23.97 -4.29
N ASN A 101 -1.97 23.76 -3.32
CA ASN A 101 -2.11 24.31 -1.98
C ASN A 101 -2.04 25.85 -1.99
N SER A 102 -1.10 26.44 -2.73
CA SER A 102 -1.01 27.91 -2.81
C SER A 102 -2.25 28.54 -3.46
N ARG A 103 -2.83 27.89 -4.48
CA ARG A 103 -4.10 28.31 -5.07
C ARG A 103 -5.26 28.19 -4.10
N LEU A 104 -5.29 27.12 -3.30
CA LEU A 104 -6.30 26.95 -2.27
C LEU A 104 -6.19 28.05 -1.21
N ASP A 105 -4.98 28.37 -0.75
CA ASP A 105 -4.74 29.47 0.21
C ASP A 105 -5.20 30.82 -0.34
N GLN A 106 -4.97 31.09 -1.63
CA GLN A 106 -5.49 32.30 -2.28
C GLN A 106 -7.02 32.34 -2.27
N VAL A 107 -7.68 31.24 -2.61
CA VAL A 107 -9.15 31.15 -2.59
C VAL A 107 -9.69 31.34 -1.18
N VAL A 108 -9.08 30.68 -0.18
CA VAL A 108 -9.46 30.83 1.22
C VAL A 108 -9.29 32.28 1.68
N ASN A 109 -8.19 32.94 1.32
CA ASN A 109 -7.97 34.35 1.63
C ASN A 109 -9.04 35.25 1.01
N VAL A 110 -9.40 35.04 -0.27
CA VAL A 110 -10.47 35.80 -0.93
C VAL A 110 -11.82 35.56 -0.26
N LEU A 111 -12.15 34.31 0.11
CA LEU A 111 -13.40 34.00 0.81
C LEU A 111 -13.45 34.63 2.21
N CYS A 112 -12.32 34.65 2.93
CA CYS A 112 -12.21 35.32 4.23
C CYS A 112 -12.35 36.84 4.09
N GLN A 113 -11.72 37.46 3.09
CA GLN A 113 -11.83 38.90 2.83
C GLN A 113 -13.27 39.31 2.49
N ASN A 114 -13.99 38.47 1.75
CA ASN A 114 -15.40 38.69 1.44
C ASN A 114 -16.35 38.31 2.59
N SER A 115 -15.83 37.94 3.78
CA SER A 115 -16.61 37.50 4.95
C SER A 115 -17.54 36.30 4.69
N LEU A 116 -17.24 35.52 3.64
CA LEU A 116 -17.97 34.30 3.28
C LEU A 116 -17.44 33.07 4.02
N MET A 117 -16.30 33.20 4.70
CA MET A 117 -15.66 32.14 5.47
C MET A 117 -14.94 32.74 6.69
N ALA A 118 -15.00 32.06 7.83
CA ALA A 118 -14.25 32.47 9.03
C ALA A 118 -12.75 32.26 8.79
N GLN A 119 -11.90 33.19 9.26
CA GLN A 119 -10.46 33.00 9.15
C GLN A 119 -10.04 31.69 9.81
N PRO A 120 -9.23 30.86 9.12
CA PRO A 120 -8.66 29.68 9.75
C PRO A 120 -7.84 30.13 10.96
N LYS A 121 -8.17 29.59 12.14
CA LYS A 121 -7.46 29.88 13.38
C LYS A 121 -6.00 29.48 13.17
N SER A 122 -5.10 30.46 13.11
CA SER A 122 -3.67 30.19 13.23
C SER A 122 -3.47 29.47 14.57
N SER A 123 -3.04 28.22 14.54
CA SER A 123 -2.53 27.57 15.75
C SER A 123 -1.45 28.47 16.36
N PRO A 124 -1.45 28.69 17.69
CA PRO A 124 -0.41 29.49 18.31
C PRO A 124 0.93 28.84 17.99
N THR A 125 1.81 29.62 17.35
CA THR A 125 3.23 29.32 17.30
C THR A 125 3.69 29.30 18.75
N ASN A 126 4.04 28.13 19.28
CA ASN A 126 4.78 28.02 20.54
C ASN A 126 6.13 28.72 20.37
N LYS A 127 6.13 30.05 20.54
CA LYS A 127 7.29 30.80 21.00
C LYS A 127 7.08 30.87 22.50
N ASP A 128 7.72 29.96 23.22
CA ASP A 128 8.12 30.07 24.63
C ASP A 128 8.63 28.68 25.07
N LEU A 129 9.81 28.32 24.59
CA LEU A 129 10.66 27.29 25.17
C LEU A 129 12.10 27.78 25.04
N ASP A 130 12.38 28.90 25.69
CA ASP A 130 13.75 29.31 25.97
C ASP A 130 13.75 30.30 27.15
N ALA A 131 13.80 29.75 28.39
CA ALA A 131 14.31 30.41 29.60
C ALA A 131 13.95 29.58 30.85
N ASN A 132 14.70 28.50 31.11
CA ASN A 132 15.20 28.14 32.45
C ASN A 132 15.88 26.77 32.39
N LEU A 133 17.19 26.80 32.12
CA LEU A 133 18.07 25.71 32.51
C LEU A 133 19.41 26.33 32.93
N ASP A 134 19.39 27.04 34.06
CA ASP A 134 20.57 27.40 34.84
C ASP A 134 20.10 27.73 36.25
N ASP A 135 20.00 26.69 37.09
CA ASP A 135 20.33 26.73 38.52
C ASP A 135 19.97 25.39 39.15
N LEU A 136 20.94 24.47 39.17
CA LEU A 136 21.07 23.40 40.16
C LEU A 136 22.48 22.80 40.02
N GLU A 137 23.47 23.52 40.57
CA GLU A 137 24.69 22.93 41.13
C GLU A 137 25.06 23.64 42.44
#